data_AF-A0A1Z4JKE7-F1
#
_entry.id   AF-A0A1Z4JKE7-F1
#
_cell.length_a   1.000
_cell.length_b   1.000
_cell.length_c   1.000
_cell.angle_alpha   90.00
_cell.angle_beta   90.00
_cell.angle_gamma   90.00
#
_symmetry.space_group_name_H-M   'P 1'
#
loop_
_entity.id
_entity.type
_entity.pdbx_description
1 polymer ?
#
loop_
_entity_poly.entity_id
_entity_poly.type
_entity_poly.pdbx_seq_one_letter_code
_entity_poly.pdbx_strand_id
1 'polypeptide(L)'
;MSSQTNCPFLADRMLTERKFFVGRRDQIRFILSRMTNDQPTSVNVVGDRRVGKSSLLYHIYQSYEEQVTAYGRRAEEFVVVYLSLRDGNCRKPEDFYQAVADQLLQRQRVLSNPILAQPLQQSQLNGSKFFRAMDAWKQAKVLPVVCLDNFEELLDPESQFDDGFYDNLRALQGRSEIMLIIASRRKLREYKQKGRTSEFFNVSQTEVLQDLSESEAQDLVRLPDTQNPALSEERQQLALKWADRHPYLLQLAALYLWEARQFDKSNEWAQRRFEEDARGVPRRVNPARMVFMGIGRLGQWGQQLGDTADDWGNFLKGMVTLVLLGLALTGVVKWSNFGSFMQDFAGEILKNMQTQPDQKGEGK
;
A
#
# COMPACT_ATOMS: atom_id res chain seq x y z
N MET A 1 -26.71 -30.14 2.66
CA MET A 1 -25.82 -29.75 1.55
C MET A 1 -25.09 -28.48 1.96
N SER A 2 -23.90 -28.61 2.53
CA SER A 2 -23.06 -27.46 2.88
C SER A 2 -22.55 -26.84 1.57
N SER A 3 -23.09 -25.68 1.19
CA SER A 3 -22.47 -24.85 0.15
C SER A 3 -21.01 -24.63 0.54
N GLN A 4 -20.07 -25.11 -0.27
CA GLN A 4 -18.64 -24.79 -0.09
C GLN A 4 -18.51 -23.28 -0.25
N THR A 5 -18.48 -22.55 0.87
CA THR A 5 -18.21 -21.12 0.87
C THR A 5 -16.71 -20.97 0.59
N ASN A 6 -16.33 -20.49 -0.59
CA ASN A 6 -14.93 -20.17 -0.88
C ASN A 6 -14.42 -19.11 0.10
N CYS A 7 -13.16 -19.24 0.53
CA CYS A 7 -12.52 -18.26 1.40
C CYS A 7 -12.49 -16.89 0.71
N PRO A 8 -12.97 -15.81 1.36
CA PRO A 8 -12.96 -14.48 0.76
C PRO A 8 -11.61 -13.76 0.94
N PHE A 9 -10.66 -14.36 1.67
CA PHE A 9 -9.36 -13.77 1.97
C PHE A 9 -8.26 -14.38 1.10
N LEU A 10 -7.60 -13.55 0.28
CA LEU A 10 -6.68 -14.00 -0.77
C LEU A 10 -5.29 -13.35 -0.58
N ALA A 11 -4.50 -13.88 0.35
CA ALA A 11 -3.22 -13.27 0.71
C ALA A 11 -2.13 -13.43 -0.37
N ASP A 12 -2.03 -14.59 -1.02
CA ASP A 12 -0.82 -14.95 -1.80
C ASP A 12 -0.85 -14.54 -3.27
N ARG A 13 -1.86 -13.78 -3.70
CA ARG A 13 -2.03 -13.41 -5.10
C ARG A 13 -2.55 -12.00 -5.27
N MET A 14 -2.36 -11.46 -6.46
CA MET A 14 -3.05 -10.25 -6.88
C MET A 14 -4.57 -10.49 -6.85
N LEU A 15 -5.32 -9.50 -6.36
CA LEU A 15 -6.77 -9.56 -6.33
C LEU A 15 -7.31 -9.25 -7.71
N THR A 16 -7.89 -10.25 -8.38
CA THR A 16 -8.45 -10.12 -9.73
C THR A 16 -9.98 -10.02 -9.76
N GLU A 17 -10.66 -10.34 -8.66
CA GLU A 17 -12.12 -10.17 -8.55
C GLU A 17 -12.43 -8.89 -7.77
N ARG A 18 -13.20 -7.98 -8.39
CA ARG A 18 -13.53 -6.66 -7.81
C ARG A 18 -14.08 -6.73 -6.39
N LYS A 19 -14.93 -7.72 -6.09
CA LYS A 19 -15.59 -7.90 -4.78
C LYS A 19 -14.61 -8.14 -3.62
N PHE A 20 -13.40 -8.63 -3.89
CA PHE A 20 -12.39 -8.87 -2.86
C PHE A 20 -11.43 -7.70 -2.68
N PHE A 21 -11.45 -6.72 -3.58
CA PHE A 21 -10.64 -5.52 -3.47
C PHE A 21 -11.31 -4.52 -2.52
N VAL A 22 -10.65 -4.24 -1.39
CA VAL A 22 -11.16 -3.34 -0.34
C VAL A 22 -10.19 -2.20 -0.07
N GLY A 23 -10.74 -1.01 0.08
CA GLY A 23 -10.02 0.21 0.46
C GLY A 23 -9.31 0.89 -0.70
N ARG A 24 -8.24 1.63 -0.38
CA ARG A 24 -7.49 2.50 -1.30
C ARG A 24 -8.33 3.63 -1.90
N ARG A 25 -9.35 4.10 -1.16
CA ARG A 25 -10.33 5.07 -1.67
C ARG A 25 -9.67 6.38 -2.08
N ASP A 26 -8.76 6.89 -1.26
CA ASP A 26 -8.05 8.15 -1.52
C ASP A 26 -7.02 7.99 -2.65
N GLN A 27 -6.34 6.84 -2.73
CA GLN A 27 -5.38 6.54 -3.80
C GLN A 27 -6.07 6.43 -5.16
N ILE A 28 -7.23 5.75 -5.20
CA ILE A 28 -8.05 5.65 -6.40
C ILE A 28 -8.52 7.04 -6.83
N ARG A 29 -9.04 7.85 -5.89
CA ARG A 29 -9.43 9.24 -6.16
C ARG A 29 -8.26 10.08 -6.68
N PHE A 30 -7.07 9.94 -6.08
CA PHE A 30 -5.87 10.62 -6.53
C PHE A 30 -5.57 10.25 -7.99
N ILE A 31 -5.47 8.97 -8.32
CA ILE A 31 -5.13 8.52 -9.67
C ILE A 31 -6.19 8.96 -10.68
N LEU A 32 -7.48 8.76 -10.36
CA LEU A 32 -8.58 9.13 -11.25
C LEU A 32 -8.62 10.63 -11.50
N SER A 33 -8.43 11.47 -10.48
CA SER A 33 -8.39 12.93 -10.67
C SER A 33 -7.30 13.36 -11.65
N ARG A 34 -6.15 12.67 -11.68
CA ARG A 34 -5.08 12.96 -12.66
C ARG A 34 -5.42 12.44 -14.05
N MET A 35 -6.17 11.35 -14.13
CA MET A 35 -6.63 10.78 -15.40
C MET A 35 -7.72 11.63 -16.04
N THR A 36 -8.64 12.19 -15.24
CA THR A 36 -9.82 12.92 -15.71
C THR A 36 -9.64 14.44 -15.80
N ASN A 37 -8.45 14.96 -15.54
CA ASN A 37 -8.11 16.36 -15.79
C ASN A 37 -8.01 16.66 -17.31
N ASP A 38 -8.04 17.95 -17.67
CA ASP A 38 -7.86 18.41 -19.06
C ASP A 38 -6.48 18.04 -19.62
N GLN A 39 -5.48 18.01 -18.74
CA GLN A 39 -4.14 17.52 -19.05
C GLN A 39 -3.84 16.30 -18.17
N PRO A 40 -4.12 15.08 -18.67
CA PRO A 40 -3.83 13.85 -17.96
C PRO A 40 -2.35 13.75 -17.59
N THR A 41 -2.07 13.39 -16.35
CA THR A 41 -0.69 13.34 -15.83
C THR A 41 -0.38 11.94 -15.30
N SER A 42 0.71 11.34 -15.79
CA SER A 42 1.19 10.04 -15.30
C SER A 42 1.47 10.05 -13.79
N VAL A 43 1.19 8.91 -13.16
CA VAL A 43 1.33 8.72 -11.71
C VAL A 43 2.31 7.60 -11.41
N ASN A 44 3.25 7.84 -10.51
CA ASN A 44 4.06 6.78 -9.92
C ASN A 44 3.44 6.30 -8.59
N VAL A 45 2.96 5.06 -8.57
CA VAL A 45 2.44 4.37 -7.38
C VAL A 45 3.60 3.65 -6.70
N VAL A 46 4.03 4.16 -5.55
CA VAL A 46 5.23 3.71 -4.84
C VAL A 46 4.85 2.95 -3.59
N GLY A 47 5.58 1.88 -3.26
CA GLY A 47 5.44 1.24 -1.96
C GLY A 47 6.13 -0.11 -1.88
N ASP A 48 6.26 -0.64 -0.67
CA ASP A 48 6.97 -1.89 -0.43
C ASP A 48 6.31 -3.13 -1.08
N ARG A 49 6.97 -4.28 -0.98
CA ARG A 49 6.37 -5.54 -1.43
C ARG A 49 5.10 -5.83 -0.62
N ARG A 50 4.08 -6.39 -1.27
CA ARG A 50 2.82 -6.85 -0.64
C ARG A 50 1.92 -5.74 -0.04
N VAL A 51 2.16 -4.46 -0.34
CA VAL A 51 1.23 -3.37 0.04
C VAL A 51 0.00 -3.21 -0.89
N GLY A 52 -0.11 -4.05 -1.93
CA GLY A 52 -1.29 -4.07 -2.81
C GLY A 52 -1.22 -3.20 -4.08
N LYS A 53 -0.01 -2.81 -4.54
CA LYS A 53 0.17 -2.04 -5.80
C LYS A 53 -0.48 -2.71 -7.01
N SER A 54 -0.14 -3.97 -7.26
CA SER A 54 -0.67 -4.78 -8.37
C SER A 54 -2.20 -4.84 -8.35
N SER A 55 -2.77 -5.16 -7.18
CA SER A 55 -4.22 -5.21 -6.98
C SER A 55 -4.89 -3.85 -7.22
N LEU A 56 -4.25 -2.74 -6.83
CA LEU A 56 -4.77 -1.38 -7.09
C LEU A 56 -4.78 -1.06 -8.59
N LEU A 57 -3.67 -1.30 -9.29
CA LEU A 57 -3.57 -1.07 -10.74
C LEU A 57 -4.59 -1.93 -11.50
N TYR A 58 -4.74 -3.19 -11.10
CA TYR A 58 -5.69 -4.10 -11.72
C TYR A 58 -7.14 -3.69 -11.43
N HIS A 59 -7.45 -3.24 -10.21
CA HIS A 59 -8.77 -2.72 -9.87
C HIS A 59 -9.13 -1.48 -10.71
N ILE A 60 -8.19 -0.55 -10.92
CA ILE A 60 -8.39 0.61 -11.80
C ILE A 60 -8.67 0.13 -13.23
N TYR A 61 -7.86 -0.80 -13.75
CA TYR A 61 -8.08 -1.40 -15.06
C TYR A 61 -9.48 -2.03 -15.21
N GLN A 62 -10.00 -2.67 -14.18
CA GLN A 62 -11.33 -3.30 -14.23
C GLN A 62 -12.50 -2.34 -14.04
N SER A 63 -12.29 -1.20 -13.37
CA SER A 63 -13.37 -0.32 -12.92
C SER A 63 -13.37 1.06 -13.59
N TYR A 64 -12.38 1.37 -14.44
CA TYR A 64 -12.19 2.74 -14.94
C TYR A 64 -13.43 3.32 -15.61
N GLU A 65 -14.21 2.56 -16.39
CA GLU A 65 -15.36 3.08 -17.14
C GLU A 65 -16.43 3.66 -16.20
N GLU A 66 -16.78 2.90 -15.16
CA GLU A 66 -17.68 3.33 -14.10
C GLU A 66 -17.11 4.53 -13.34
N GLN A 67 -15.82 4.44 -12.99
CA GLN A 67 -15.15 5.44 -12.19
C GLN A 67 -15.02 6.78 -12.92
N VAL A 68 -14.58 6.83 -14.18
CA VAL A 68 -14.42 8.10 -14.91
C VAL A 68 -15.77 8.74 -15.22
N THR A 69 -16.81 7.95 -15.42
CA THR A 69 -18.19 8.44 -15.59
C THR A 69 -18.68 9.14 -14.34
N ALA A 70 -18.35 8.63 -13.15
CA ALA A 70 -18.65 9.29 -11.88
C ALA A 70 -17.92 10.65 -11.72
N TYR A 71 -16.83 10.89 -12.46
CA TYR A 71 -16.15 12.18 -12.54
C TYR A 71 -16.67 13.08 -13.69
N GLY A 72 -17.79 12.71 -14.33
CA GLY A 72 -18.39 13.47 -15.41
C GLY A 72 -17.67 13.38 -16.75
N ARG A 73 -16.77 12.40 -16.92
CA ARG A 73 -16.07 12.14 -18.19
C ARG A 73 -16.70 10.96 -18.92
N ARG A 74 -16.57 10.95 -20.25
CA ARG A 74 -17.06 9.84 -21.08
C ARG A 74 -16.05 8.69 -21.06
N ALA A 75 -16.50 7.47 -20.77
CA ALA A 75 -15.62 6.29 -20.71
C ALA A 75 -14.89 6.04 -22.05
N GLU A 76 -15.49 6.43 -23.16
CA GLU A 76 -14.96 6.32 -24.53
C GLU A 76 -13.67 7.14 -24.71
N GLU A 77 -13.46 8.18 -23.91
CA GLU A 77 -12.25 9.03 -23.97
C GLU A 77 -11.00 8.29 -23.47
N PHE A 78 -11.13 7.11 -22.84
CA PHE A 78 -10.01 6.41 -22.20
C PHE A 78 -9.96 4.92 -22.53
N VAL A 79 -8.80 4.39 -22.95
CA VAL A 79 -8.56 2.94 -22.94
C VAL A 79 -7.57 2.63 -21.83
N VAL A 80 -8.01 1.95 -20.77
CA VAL A 80 -7.09 1.48 -19.73
C VAL A 80 -6.67 0.04 -20.03
N VAL A 81 -5.36 -0.22 -19.95
CA VAL A 81 -4.78 -1.56 -20.05
C VAL A 81 -3.86 -1.84 -18.88
N TYR A 82 -3.71 -3.12 -18.54
CA TYR A 82 -2.80 -3.59 -17.50
C TYR A 82 -1.67 -4.42 -18.13
N LEU A 83 -0.43 -4.09 -17.80
CA LEU A 83 0.75 -4.81 -18.25
C LEU A 83 1.67 -5.11 -17.05
N SER A 84 1.88 -6.39 -16.79
CA SER A 84 2.88 -6.89 -15.84
C SER A 84 4.17 -7.21 -16.57
N LEU A 85 5.29 -6.69 -16.08
CA LEU A 85 6.60 -6.88 -16.71
C LEU A 85 7.39 -8.10 -16.19
N ARG A 86 6.87 -8.82 -15.18
CA ARG A 86 7.59 -9.92 -14.50
C ARG A 86 7.97 -11.11 -15.37
N ASP A 87 7.21 -11.38 -16.42
CA ASP A 87 7.36 -12.65 -17.15
C ASP A 87 8.53 -12.63 -18.15
N GLY A 88 9.39 -11.60 -18.10
CA GLY A 88 10.60 -11.51 -18.91
C GLY A 88 10.35 -11.31 -20.41
N ASN A 89 9.10 -11.02 -20.79
CA ASN A 89 8.66 -10.87 -22.18
C ASN A 89 9.00 -9.51 -22.80
N CYS A 90 9.62 -8.60 -22.03
CA CYS A 90 10.03 -7.28 -22.51
C CYS A 90 11.52 -7.08 -22.25
N ARG A 91 12.38 -7.53 -23.16
CA ARG A 91 13.85 -7.39 -23.00
C ARG A 91 14.44 -6.23 -23.79
N LYS A 92 13.72 -5.77 -24.81
CA LYS A 92 14.08 -4.62 -25.65
C LYS A 92 12.88 -3.69 -25.88
N PRO A 93 13.12 -2.43 -26.28
CA PRO A 93 12.06 -1.44 -26.53
C PRO A 93 10.90 -1.93 -27.42
N GLU A 94 11.19 -2.66 -28.50
CA GLU A 94 10.16 -3.15 -29.42
C GLU A 94 9.19 -4.12 -28.74
N ASP A 95 9.70 -4.98 -27.86
CA ASP A 95 8.87 -5.93 -27.13
C ASP A 95 7.89 -5.19 -26.20
N PHE A 96 8.34 -4.10 -25.58
CA PHE A 96 7.49 -3.26 -24.74
C PHE A 96 6.37 -2.61 -25.56
N TYR A 97 6.71 -1.97 -26.69
CA TYR A 97 5.70 -1.33 -27.54
C TYR A 97 4.71 -2.33 -28.09
N GLN A 98 5.18 -3.50 -28.51
CA GLN A 98 4.32 -4.60 -28.97
C GLN A 98 3.40 -5.09 -27.85
N ALA A 99 3.93 -5.32 -26.64
CA ALA A 99 3.12 -5.78 -25.51
C ALA A 99 2.01 -4.78 -25.14
N VAL A 100 2.31 -3.48 -25.14
CA VAL A 100 1.30 -2.44 -24.93
C VAL A 100 0.25 -2.45 -26.05
N ALA A 101 0.68 -2.54 -27.31
CA ALA A 101 -0.22 -2.61 -28.46
C ALA A 101 -1.13 -3.83 -28.41
N ASP A 102 -0.61 -5.00 -28.05
CA ASP A 102 -1.38 -6.23 -27.92
C ASP A 102 -2.45 -6.10 -26.83
N GLN A 103 -2.11 -5.53 -25.67
CA GLN A 103 -3.09 -5.27 -24.61
C GLN A 103 -4.18 -4.27 -25.06
N LEU A 104 -3.82 -3.22 -25.81
CA LEU A 104 -4.78 -2.26 -26.35
C LEU A 104 -5.70 -2.94 -27.38
N LEU A 105 -5.15 -3.76 -28.28
CA LEU A 105 -5.90 -4.48 -29.32
C LEU A 105 -6.85 -5.55 -28.75
N GLN A 106 -6.57 -6.08 -27.57
CA GLN A 106 -7.49 -6.99 -26.86
C GLN A 106 -8.74 -6.30 -26.32
N ARG A 107 -8.76 -4.96 -26.24
CA ARG A 107 -9.95 -4.22 -25.82
C ARG A 107 -10.95 -4.18 -26.97
N GLN A 108 -12.15 -4.71 -26.74
CA GLN A 108 -13.19 -4.82 -27.77
C GLN A 108 -13.45 -3.50 -28.53
N ARG A 109 -13.48 -2.37 -27.81
CA ARG A 109 -13.65 -1.02 -28.38
C ARG A 109 -12.51 -0.56 -29.32
N VAL A 110 -11.30 -1.07 -29.11
CA VAL A 110 -10.15 -0.80 -29.98
C VAL A 110 -10.26 -1.69 -31.20
N LEU A 111 -10.49 -2.99 -31.00
CA LEU A 111 -10.63 -3.97 -32.08
C LEU A 111 -11.75 -3.62 -33.06
N SER A 112 -12.87 -3.07 -32.56
CA SER A 112 -14.00 -2.64 -33.39
C SER A 112 -13.84 -1.27 -34.04
N ASN A 113 -12.77 -0.53 -33.73
CA ASN A 113 -12.52 0.81 -34.27
C ASN A 113 -11.25 0.82 -35.13
N PRO A 114 -11.38 0.79 -36.48
CA PRO A 114 -10.23 0.77 -37.39
C PRO A 114 -9.26 1.94 -37.19
N ILE A 115 -9.74 3.12 -36.79
CA ILE A 115 -8.90 4.31 -36.53
C ILE A 115 -7.92 4.04 -35.39
N LEU A 116 -8.35 3.27 -34.38
CA LEU A 116 -7.52 2.93 -33.22
C LEU A 116 -6.70 1.66 -33.46
N ALA A 117 -7.28 0.64 -34.12
CA ALA A 117 -6.64 -0.67 -34.31
C ALA A 117 -5.55 -0.68 -35.38
N GLN A 118 -5.81 -0.14 -36.58
CA GLN A 118 -4.88 -0.24 -37.71
C GLN A 118 -3.49 0.36 -37.43
N PRO A 119 -3.34 1.50 -36.72
CA PRO A 119 -2.03 2.03 -36.39
C PRO A 119 -1.21 1.12 -35.47
N LEU A 120 -1.84 0.25 -34.70
CA LEU A 120 -1.19 -0.70 -33.78
C LEU A 120 -0.87 -2.05 -34.43
N GLN A 121 -1.53 -2.41 -35.52
CA GLN A 121 -1.37 -3.71 -36.22
C GLN A 121 -0.15 -3.76 -37.17
N GLN A 122 0.83 -2.88 -36.96
CA GLN A 122 2.03 -2.81 -37.80
C GLN A 122 2.99 -3.96 -37.46
N SER A 123 3.65 -4.54 -38.46
CA SER A 123 4.72 -5.49 -38.22
C SER A 123 5.91 -4.78 -37.54
N GLN A 124 6.44 -5.39 -36.47
CA GLN A 124 7.59 -4.89 -35.70
C GLN A 124 7.40 -3.43 -35.24
N LEU A 125 6.57 -3.25 -34.21
CA LEU A 125 6.29 -1.95 -33.62
C LEU A 125 7.50 -1.42 -32.85
N ASN A 126 8.19 -0.42 -33.42
CA ASN A 126 9.27 0.30 -32.74
C ASN A 126 8.77 1.64 -32.19
N GLY A 127 9.62 2.37 -31.47
CA GLY A 127 9.24 3.64 -30.83
C GLY A 127 8.62 4.65 -31.81
N SER A 128 9.20 4.84 -32.99
CA SER A 128 8.68 5.78 -33.99
C SER A 128 7.31 5.37 -34.56
N LYS A 129 7.09 4.08 -34.80
CA LYS A 129 5.78 3.56 -35.26
C LYS A 129 4.73 3.68 -34.16
N PHE A 130 5.09 3.30 -32.94
CA PHE A 130 4.21 3.45 -31.77
C PHE A 130 3.84 4.91 -31.54
N PHE A 131 4.79 5.83 -31.66
CA PHE A 131 4.55 7.26 -31.54
C PHE A 131 3.53 7.78 -32.57
N ARG A 132 3.65 7.37 -33.83
CA ARG A 132 2.65 7.69 -34.86
C ARG A 132 1.28 7.09 -34.56
N ALA A 133 1.23 5.89 -33.99
CA ALA A 133 -0.03 5.28 -33.57
C ALA A 133 -0.70 6.10 -32.46
N MET A 134 0.07 6.56 -31.46
CA MET A 134 -0.48 7.40 -30.38
C MET A 134 -0.95 8.77 -30.87
N ASP A 135 -0.33 9.33 -31.92
CA ASP A 135 -0.81 10.57 -32.56
C ASP A 135 -2.21 10.39 -33.17
N ALA A 136 -2.45 9.26 -33.86
CA ALA A 136 -3.77 8.92 -34.40
C ALA A 136 -4.83 8.76 -33.29
N TRP A 137 -4.45 8.14 -32.17
CA TRP A 137 -5.33 8.00 -31.00
C TRP A 137 -5.71 9.34 -30.38
N LYS A 138 -4.74 10.26 -30.27
CA LYS A 138 -4.98 11.62 -29.79
C LYS A 138 -5.89 12.41 -30.72
N GLN A 139 -5.71 12.30 -32.04
CA GLN A 139 -6.62 12.91 -33.02
C GLN A 139 -8.06 12.37 -32.88
N ALA A 140 -8.20 11.08 -32.55
CA ALA A 140 -9.48 10.45 -32.22
C ALA A 140 -10.02 10.82 -30.82
N LYS A 141 -9.29 11.66 -30.06
CA LYS A 141 -9.62 12.07 -28.68
C LYS A 141 -9.74 10.89 -27.71
N VAL A 142 -8.90 9.87 -27.91
CA VAL A 142 -8.83 8.69 -27.04
C VAL A 142 -7.47 8.64 -26.38
N LEU A 143 -7.45 8.67 -25.05
CA LEU A 143 -6.23 8.53 -24.25
C LEU A 143 -5.99 7.06 -23.89
N PRO A 144 -4.88 6.45 -24.33
CA PRO A 144 -4.41 5.20 -23.77
C PRO A 144 -3.80 5.44 -22.38
N VAL A 145 -4.27 4.69 -21.40
CA VAL A 145 -3.76 4.68 -20.02
C VAL A 145 -3.18 3.30 -19.73
N VAL A 146 -1.88 3.24 -19.46
CA VAL A 146 -1.17 1.99 -19.25
C VAL A 146 -0.81 1.84 -17.76
N CYS A 147 -1.46 0.90 -17.10
CA CYS A 147 -1.08 0.42 -15.78
C CYS A 147 0.14 -0.50 -15.92
N LEU A 148 1.32 0.04 -15.65
CA LEU A 148 2.59 -0.69 -15.69
C LEU A 148 2.93 -1.22 -14.31
N ASP A 149 2.85 -2.54 -14.14
CA ASP A 149 3.28 -3.22 -12.92
C ASP A 149 4.69 -3.80 -13.06
N ASN A 150 5.40 -3.84 -11.93
CA ASN A 150 6.78 -4.30 -11.83
C ASN A 150 7.72 -3.53 -12.76
N PHE A 151 7.63 -2.19 -12.72
CA PHE A 151 8.45 -1.31 -13.56
C PHE A 151 9.96 -1.57 -13.44
N GLU A 152 10.43 -2.08 -12.31
CA GLU A 152 11.85 -2.37 -12.10
C GLU A 152 12.45 -3.34 -13.11
N GLU A 153 11.65 -4.16 -13.78
CA GLU A 153 12.12 -5.06 -14.85
C GLU A 153 12.70 -4.27 -16.05
N LEU A 154 12.24 -3.03 -16.30
CA LEU A 154 12.82 -2.17 -17.35
C LEU A 154 14.16 -1.54 -16.94
N LEU A 155 14.54 -1.68 -15.67
CA LEU A 155 15.79 -1.15 -15.12
C LEU A 155 16.88 -2.21 -15.05
N ASP A 156 16.58 -3.45 -15.47
CA ASP A 156 17.53 -4.55 -15.48
C ASP A 156 18.74 -4.20 -16.37
N PRO A 157 19.99 -4.24 -15.86
CA PRO A 157 21.19 -4.02 -16.66
C PRO A 157 21.33 -4.96 -17.87
N GLU A 158 20.71 -6.13 -17.84
CA GLU A 158 20.71 -7.09 -18.96
C GLU A 158 19.69 -6.74 -20.05
N SER A 159 18.79 -5.79 -19.78
CA SER A 159 17.80 -5.30 -20.73
C SER A 159 18.35 -4.17 -21.63
N GLN A 160 17.76 -4.02 -22.82
CA GLN A 160 18.22 -3.03 -23.82
C GLN A 160 17.50 -1.67 -23.70
N PHE A 161 16.95 -1.34 -22.52
CA PHE A 161 16.24 -0.06 -22.33
C PHE A 161 17.21 1.08 -21.99
N ASP A 162 17.41 1.98 -22.96
CA ASP A 162 18.30 3.13 -22.87
C ASP A 162 17.57 4.46 -22.66
N ASP A 163 18.31 5.57 -22.58
CA ASP A 163 17.73 6.92 -22.45
C ASP A 163 16.79 7.25 -23.62
N GLY A 164 17.07 6.77 -24.83
CA GLY A 164 16.22 7.00 -26.01
C GLY A 164 14.83 6.39 -25.84
N PHE A 165 14.72 5.18 -25.26
CA PHE A 165 13.45 4.60 -24.89
C PHE A 165 12.68 5.47 -23.87
N TYR A 166 13.33 5.89 -22.79
CA TYR A 166 12.69 6.69 -21.75
C TYR A 166 12.29 8.09 -22.23
N ASP A 167 13.10 8.70 -23.09
CA ASP A 167 12.80 10.00 -23.71
C ASP A 167 11.59 9.91 -24.65
N ASN A 168 11.45 8.81 -25.39
CA ASN A 168 10.25 8.56 -26.19
C ASN A 168 8.99 8.47 -25.31
N LEU A 169 9.04 7.75 -24.18
CA LEU A 169 7.93 7.71 -23.23
C LEU A 169 7.64 9.09 -22.64
N ARG A 170 8.68 9.85 -22.28
CA ARG A 170 8.55 11.20 -21.73
C ARG A 170 7.89 12.15 -22.74
N ALA A 171 8.25 12.05 -24.02
CA ALA A 171 7.66 12.83 -25.11
C ALA A 171 6.17 12.53 -25.26
N LEU A 172 5.78 11.25 -25.29
CA LEU A 172 4.36 10.84 -25.36
C LEU A 172 3.55 11.38 -24.16
N GLN A 173 4.09 11.28 -22.95
CA GLN A 173 3.46 11.83 -21.75
C GLN A 173 3.32 13.35 -21.83
N GLY A 174 4.38 14.05 -22.26
CA GLY A 174 4.39 15.51 -22.38
C GLY A 174 3.38 16.05 -23.40
N ARG A 175 3.04 15.24 -24.41
CA ARG A 175 1.99 15.55 -25.40
C ARG A 175 0.60 15.06 -24.98
N SER A 176 0.44 14.46 -23.80
CA SER A 176 -0.82 13.81 -23.36
C SER A 176 -1.32 12.76 -24.36
N GLU A 177 -0.40 12.06 -25.00
CA GLU A 177 -0.68 10.97 -25.96
C GLU A 177 -0.78 9.62 -25.28
N ILE A 178 -0.20 9.52 -24.08
CA ILE A 178 -0.31 8.36 -23.21
C ILE A 178 -0.28 8.85 -21.76
N MET A 179 -1.00 8.15 -20.89
CA MET A 179 -0.83 8.27 -19.45
C MET A 179 -0.30 6.95 -18.90
N LEU A 180 0.71 7.02 -18.02
CA LEU A 180 1.25 5.83 -17.35
C LEU A 180 0.86 5.86 -15.88
N ILE A 181 0.37 4.73 -15.36
CA ILE A 181 0.21 4.48 -13.92
C ILE A 181 1.26 3.43 -13.57
N ILE A 182 2.36 3.86 -12.97
CA ILE A 182 3.59 3.06 -12.83
C ILE A 182 3.72 2.58 -11.40
N ALA A 183 3.62 1.28 -11.18
CA ALA A 183 3.90 0.67 -9.88
C ALA A 183 5.40 0.33 -9.73
N SER A 184 6.01 0.84 -8.66
CA SER A 184 7.42 0.59 -8.32
C SER A 184 7.63 0.50 -6.81
N ARG A 185 8.76 -0.06 -6.38
CA ARG A 185 9.14 -0.10 -4.96
C ARG A 185 9.59 1.25 -4.43
N ARG A 186 10.33 2.01 -5.24
CA ARG A 186 10.88 3.32 -4.91
C ARG A 186 10.37 4.38 -5.88
N LYS A 187 10.50 5.65 -5.53
CA LYS A 187 10.12 6.74 -6.45
C LYS A 187 10.97 6.66 -7.72
N LEU A 188 10.38 6.96 -8.88
CA LEU A 188 11.10 6.89 -10.16
C LEU A 188 12.40 7.70 -10.18
N ARG A 189 12.41 8.87 -9.53
CA ARG A 189 13.61 9.72 -9.39
C ARG A 189 14.78 9.01 -8.73
N GLU A 190 14.51 8.06 -7.83
CA GLU A 190 15.55 7.29 -7.14
C GLU A 190 16.20 6.23 -8.03
N TYR A 191 15.56 5.85 -9.15
CA TYR A 191 16.13 4.95 -10.15
C TYR A 191 16.95 5.68 -11.22
N LYS A 192 17.01 7.01 -11.19
CA LYS A 192 17.86 7.76 -12.12
C LYS A 192 19.34 7.49 -11.76
N GLN A 193 19.93 6.53 -12.45
CA GLN A 193 21.34 6.16 -12.30
C GLN A 193 22.25 7.29 -12.78
N LYS A 194 23.49 7.34 -12.27
CA LYS A 194 24.53 8.23 -12.82
C LYS A 194 24.75 7.89 -14.30
N GLY A 195 24.56 8.86 -15.17
CA GLY A 195 24.67 8.70 -16.62
C GLY A 195 23.34 8.63 -17.37
N ARG A 196 22.21 8.42 -16.69
CA ARG A 196 20.88 8.60 -17.32
C ARG A 196 20.50 10.08 -17.33
N THR A 197 20.29 10.61 -18.52
CA THR A 197 19.95 12.02 -18.75
C THR A 197 18.44 12.24 -18.79
N SER A 198 17.67 11.23 -19.21
CA SER A 198 16.23 11.33 -19.42
C SER A 198 15.45 11.95 -18.25
N GLU A 199 14.51 12.83 -18.59
CA GLU A 199 13.58 13.43 -17.63
C GLU A 199 12.37 12.55 -17.32
N PHE A 200 12.22 11.40 -17.97
CA PHE A 200 11.16 10.43 -17.66
C PHE A 200 11.07 10.14 -16.16
N PHE A 201 12.22 9.93 -15.51
CA PHE A 201 12.30 9.62 -14.08
C PHE A 201 11.86 10.77 -13.18
N ASN A 202 11.69 11.98 -13.71
CA ASN A 202 11.26 13.15 -12.95
C ASN A 202 9.74 13.27 -12.78
N VAL A 203 8.98 12.18 -12.98
CA VAL A 203 7.50 12.14 -12.86
C VAL A 203 7.00 12.99 -11.69
N SER A 204 6.14 13.95 -12.02
CA SER A 204 5.72 15.01 -11.11
C SER A 204 4.72 14.54 -10.05
N GLN A 205 3.97 13.47 -10.31
CA GLN A 205 2.93 12.95 -9.43
C GLN A 205 3.33 11.59 -8.88
N THR A 206 3.43 11.49 -7.57
CA THR A 206 3.78 10.26 -6.85
C THR A 206 2.73 10.00 -5.77
N GLU A 207 2.15 8.81 -5.76
CA GLU A 207 1.26 8.33 -4.71
C GLU A 207 1.98 7.21 -3.94
N VAL A 208 2.25 7.42 -2.65
CA VAL A 208 2.94 6.42 -1.82
C VAL A 208 1.90 5.57 -1.10
N LEU A 209 1.82 4.29 -1.47
CA LEU A 209 0.98 3.32 -0.78
C LEU A 209 1.57 2.99 0.59
N GLN A 210 0.76 3.26 1.61
CA GLN A 210 1.04 2.92 2.99
C GLN A 210 0.11 1.80 3.44
N ASP A 211 0.08 1.52 4.74
CA ASP A 211 -0.97 0.70 5.34
C ASP A 211 -2.37 1.27 5.03
N LEU A 212 -3.38 0.42 5.13
CA LEU A 212 -4.78 0.84 4.96
C LEU A 212 -5.16 1.87 6.02
N SER A 213 -6.18 2.70 5.74
CA SER A 213 -6.79 3.48 6.83
C SER A 213 -7.46 2.54 7.84
N GLU A 214 -7.75 3.03 9.04
CA GLU A 214 -8.43 2.21 10.07
C GLU A 214 -9.78 1.68 9.56
N SER A 215 -10.59 2.53 8.94
CA SER A 215 -11.87 2.11 8.34
C SER A 215 -11.68 1.08 7.23
N GLU A 216 -10.65 1.23 6.39
CA GLU A 216 -10.39 0.28 5.29
C GLU A 216 -9.89 -1.08 5.81
N ALA A 217 -9.10 -1.08 6.89
CA ALA A 217 -8.67 -2.31 7.55
C ALA A 217 -9.85 -3.05 8.19
N GLN A 218 -10.77 -2.30 8.83
CA GLN A 218 -12.02 -2.85 9.37
C GLN A 218 -12.90 -3.44 8.26
N ASP A 219 -13.04 -2.73 7.13
CA ASP A 219 -13.81 -3.23 5.98
C ASP A 219 -13.21 -4.53 5.41
N LEU A 220 -11.88 -4.63 5.38
CA LEU A 220 -11.20 -5.81 4.84
C LEU A 220 -11.50 -7.07 5.66
N VAL A 221 -11.41 -6.99 6.99
CA VAL A 221 -11.67 -8.16 7.86
C VAL A 221 -13.14 -8.57 7.89
N ARG A 222 -14.03 -7.72 7.37
CA ARG A 222 -15.47 -7.99 7.20
C ARG A 222 -15.81 -8.64 5.86
N LEU A 223 -14.85 -8.98 5.02
CA LEU A 223 -15.13 -9.70 3.78
C LEU A 223 -15.92 -11.01 4.02
N PRO A 224 -16.75 -11.44 3.04
CA PRO A 224 -16.99 -10.81 1.75
C PRO A 224 -17.98 -9.64 1.80
N ASP A 225 -18.73 -9.49 2.90
CA ASP A 225 -19.80 -8.52 3.06
C ASP A 225 -19.82 -7.99 4.50
N THR A 226 -19.83 -6.67 4.63
CA THR A 226 -19.96 -5.96 5.90
C THR A 226 -21.16 -6.36 6.76
N GLN A 227 -22.26 -6.80 6.13
CA GLN A 227 -23.45 -7.24 6.86
C GLN A 227 -23.37 -8.71 7.28
N ASN A 228 -22.68 -9.53 6.51
CA ASN A 228 -22.54 -10.97 6.75
C ASN A 228 -21.06 -11.39 6.63
N PRO A 229 -20.20 -10.97 7.57
CA PRO A 229 -18.77 -11.22 7.49
C PRO A 229 -18.45 -12.71 7.67
N ALA A 230 -17.42 -13.20 7.00
CA ALA A 230 -17.01 -14.60 7.12
C ALA A 230 -16.38 -14.93 8.49
N LEU A 231 -15.81 -13.92 9.15
CA LEU A 231 -15.24 -14.01 10.50
C LEU A 231 -16.21 -13.46 11.55
N SER A 232 -16.22 -14.07 12.73
CA SER A 232 -16.86 -13.49 13.91
C SER A 232 -16.17 -12.20 14.34
N GLU A 233 -16.86 -11.33 15.08
CA GLU A 233 -16.28 -10.07 15.58
C GLU A 233 -14.98 -10.29 16.37
N GLU A 234 -14.94 -11.31 17.23
CA GLU A 234 -13.72 -11.68 17.97
C GLU A 234 -12.54 -11.96 17.02
N ARG A 235 -12.77 -12.73 15.95
CA ARG A 235 -11.72 -13.06 14.98
C ARG A 235 -11.36 -11.87 14.09
N GLN A 236 -12.30 -10.97 13.80
CA GLN A 236 -11.98 -9.71 13.14
C GLN A 236 -11.00 -8.88 14.01
N GLN A 237 -11.25 -8.79 15.31
CA GLN A 237 -10.35 -8.10 16.25
C GLN A 237 -8.99 -8.79 16.36
N LEU A 238 -8.94 -10.12 16.35
CA LEU A 238 -7.68 -10.86 16.30
C LEU A 238 -6.89 -10.56 15.02
N ALA A 239 -7.54 -10.56 13.86
CA ALA A 239 -6.90 -10.24 12.58
C ALA A 239 -6.28 -8.83 12.60
N LEU A 240 -7.05 -7.83 13.04
CA LEU A 240 -6.58 -6.44 13.21
C LEU A 240 -5.43 -6.36 14.22
N LYS A 241 -5.52 -7.08 15.34
CA LYS A 241 -4.45 -7.14 16.34
C LYS A 241 -3.17 -7.75 15.76
N TRP A 242 -3.26 -8.82 14.99
CA TRP A 242 -2.08 -9.52 14.46
C TRP A 242 -1.40 -8.75 13.33
N ALA A 243 -2.20 -8.20 12.43
CA ALA A 243 -1.76 -7.62 11.17
C ALA A 243 -1.68 -6.08 11.16
N ASP A 244 -2.24 -5.43 12.18
CA ASP A 244 -2.44 -3.98 12.21
C ASP A 244 -3.28 -3.54 10.99
N ARG A 245 -2.78 -2.62 10.17
CA ARG A 245 -3.44 -2.15 8.95
C ARG A 245 -2.74 -2.57 7.66
N HIS A 246 -1.78 -3.48 7.73
CA HIS A 246 -1.05 -3.92 6.54
C HIS A 246 -1.94 -4.84 5.69
N PRO A 247 -2.23 -4.51 4.42
CA PRO A 247 -3.26 -5.21 3.63
C PRO A 247 -2.97 -6.71 3.45
N TYR A 248 -1.73 -7.09 3.11
CA TYR A 248 -1.37 -8.50 2.99
C TYR A 248 -1.45 -9.27 4.31
N LEU A 249 -0.98 -8.67 5.41
CA LEU A 249 -1.01 -9.33 6.71
C LEU A 249 -2.45 -9.49 7.19
N LEU A 250 -3.33 -8.53 6.90
CA LEU A 250 -4.75 -8.62 7.23
C LEU A 250 -5.42 -9.76 6.46
N GLN A 251 -5.18 -9.84 5.15
CA GLN A 251 -5.65 -10.96 4.33
C GLN A 251 -5.12 -12.30 4.87
N LEU A 252 -3.84 -12.37 5.26
CA LEU A 252 -3.21 -13.58 5.77
C LEU A 252 -3.77 -14.00 7.15
N ALA A 253 -3.90 -13.05 8.07
CA ALA A 253 -4.48 -13.31 9.39
C ALA A 253 -5.94 -13.78 9.28
N ALA A 254 -6.72 -13.10 8.44
CA ALA A 254 -8.11 -13.42 8.21
C ALA A 254 -8.29 -14.79 7.52
N LEU A 255 -7.41 -15.12 6.57
CA LEU A 255 -7.34 -16.44 5.94
C LEU A 255 -7.17 -17.55 6.98
N TYR A 256 -6.15 -17.48 7.83
CA TYR A 256 -5.91 -18.55 8.82
C TYR A 256 -6.99 -18.63 9.90
N LEU A 257 -7.56 -17.48 10.30
CA LEU A 257 -8.70 -17.46 11.22
C LEU A 257 -9.96 -18.06 10.59
N TRP A 258 -10.15 -17.90 9.29
CA TRP A 258 -11.21 -18.54 8.54
C TRP A 258 -10.96 -20.05 8.44
N GLU A 259 -9.77 -20.48 8.05
CA GLU A 259 -9.40 -21.91 7.96
C GLU A 259 -9.53 -22.62 9.30
N ALA A 260 -9.10 -21.98 10.39
CA ALA A 260 -9.28 -22.54 11.73
C ALA A 260 -10.75 -22.80 12.06
N ARG A 261 -11.67 -21.98 11.55
CA ARG A 261 -13.12 -22.24 11.67
C ARG A 261 -13.51 -23.48 10.89
N GLN A 262 -13.09 -23.57 9.63
CA GLN A 262 -13.54 -24.61 8.72
C GLN A 262 -13.02 -25.99 9.11
N PHE A 263 -11.83 -26.06 9.70
CA PHE A 263 -11.16 -27.30 10.06
C PHE A 263 -11.13 -27.58 11.57
N ASP A 264 -12.00 -26.90 12.34
CA ASP A 264 -12.11 -27.03 13.80
C ASP A 264 -10.75 -26.96 14.53
N LYS A 265 -9.96 -25.95 14.16
CA LYS A 265 -8.67 -25.63 14.79
C LYS A 265 -8.81 -24.45 15.73
N SER A 266 -7.89 -24.37 16.69
CA SER A 266 -7.85 -23.29 17.66
C SER A 266 -7.32 -21.98 17.06
N ASN A 267 -7.59 -20.85 17.72
CA ASN A 267 -7.06 -19.56 17.31
C ASN A 267 -5.52 -19.52 17.45
N GLU A 268 -4.93 -20.29 18.36
CA GLU A 268 -3.48 -20.43 18.52
C GLU A 268 -2.85 -21.13 17.31
N TRP A 269 -3.54 -22.12 16.71
CA TRP A 269 -3.10 -22.73 15.47
C TRP A 269 -3.04 -21.69 14.35
N ALA A 270 -4.09 -20.88 14.20
CA ALA A 270 -4.14 -19.80 13.21
C ALA A 270 -3.03 -18.75 13.44
N GLN A 271 -2.78 -18.42 14.71
CA GLN A 271 -1.75 -17.46 15.08
C GLN A 271 -0.35 -17.97 14.70
N ARG A 272 -0.02 -19.24 14.98
CA ARG A 272 1.28 -19.82 14.60
C ARG A 272 1.49 -19.79 13.10
N ARG A 273 0.48 -20.19 12.31
CA ARG A 273 0.51 -20.12 10.85
C ARG A 273 0.72 -18.69 10.35
N PHE A 274 -0.02 -17.73 10.90
CA PHE A 274 0.15 -16.32 10.59
C PHE A 274 1.56 -15.84 10.89
N GLU A 275 2.10 -16.16 12.06
CA GLU A 275 3.45 -15.76 12.46
C GLU A 275 4.52 -16.38 11.55
N GLU A 276 4.37 -17.66 11.17
CA GLU A 276 5.26 -18.36 10.26
C GLU A 276 5.36 -17.67 8.90
N ASP A 277 4.22 -17.32 8.29
CA ASP A 277 4.13 -16.80 6.91
C ASP A 277 4.23 -15.28 6.83
N ALA A 278 3.97 -14.57 7.95
CA ALA A 278 4.23 -13.14 8.08
C ALA A 278 5.73 -12.82 8.25
N ARG A 279 6.61 -13.82 8.44
CA ARG A 279 8.05 -13.60 8.59
C ARG A 279 8.61 -12.87 7.36
N GLY A 280 9.43 -11.86 7.62
CA GLY A 280 10.10 -11.07 6.58
C GLY A 280 9.21 -10.03 5.88
N VAL A 281 7.94 -9.89 6.27
CA VAL A 281 7.11 -8.75 5.84
C VAL A 281 7.43 -7.54 6.73
N PRO A 282 7.92 -6.42 6.17
CA PRO A 282 8.16 -5.21 6.96
C PRO A 282 6.87 -4.77 7.65
N ARG A 283 6.93 -4.59 8.97
CA ARG A 283 5.83 -4.00 9.76
C ARG A 283 6.22 -2.58 10.12
N ARG A 284 5.36 -1.61 9.80
CA ARG A 284 5.51 -0.27 10.37
C ARG A 284 5.20 -0.35 11.85
N VAL A 285 6.21 -0.12 12.68
CA VAL A 285 6.05 -0.10 14.13
C VAL A 285 5.33 1.19 14.49
N ASN A 286 4.08 1.09 14.97
CA ASN A 286 3.40 2.24 15.54
C ASN A 286 4.07 2.60 16.89
N PRO A 287 4.62 3.81 17.07
CA PRO A 287 5.31 4.20 18.31
C PRO A 287 4.39 4.10 19.54
N ALA A 288 3.09 4.38 19.42
CA ALA A 288 2.13 4.19 20.52
C ALA A 288 2.03 2.72 20.96
N ARG A 289 2.17 1.79 20.01
CA ARG A 289 2.17 0.34 20.26
C ARG A 289 3.47 -0.13 20.90
N MET A 290 4.59 0.55 20.64
CA MET A 290 5.87 0.32 21.33
C MET A 290 5.76 0.72 22.81
N VAL A 291 5.09 1.83 23.12
CA VAL A 291 4.80 2.26 24.50
C VAL A 291 3.91 1.23 25.22
N PHE A 292 2.82 0.77 24.59
CA PHE A 292 1.95 -0.25 25.17
C PHE A 292 2.62 -1.62 25.35
N MET A 293 3.45 -2.07 24.40
CA MET A 293 4.24 -3.31 24.57
C MET A 293 5.33 -3.17 25.63
N GLY A 294 5.90 -1.98 25.81
CA GLY A 294 6.80 -1.66 26.91
C GLY A 294 6.12 -1.82 28.27
N ILE A 295 4.88 -1.30 28.41
CA ILE A 295 4.07 -1.41 29.64
C ILE A 295 3.69 -2.88 29.94
N GLY A 296 3.36 -3.68 28.91
CA GLY A 296 3.05 -5.10 29.10
C GLY A 296 4.25 -5.95 29.59
N ARG A 297 5.48 -5.56 29.24
CA ARG A 297 6.71 -6.22 29.75
C ARG A 297 7.14 -5.70 31.13
N LEU A 298 6.71 -4.50 31.53
CA LEU A 298 6.99 -3.95 32.87
C LEU A 298 6.34 -4.77 34.00
N GLY A 299 5.17 -5.37 33.75
CA GLY A 299 4.53 -6.27 34.72
C GLY A 299 5.34 -7.53 35.05
N GLN A 300 6.23 -7.97 34.15
CA GLN A 300 7.14 -9.10 34.40
C GLN A 300 8.45 -8.69 35.07
N TRP A 301 8.90 -7.45 34.86
CA TRP A 301 10.12 -6.91 35.49
C TRP A 301 9.88 -6.46 36.94
N GLY A 302 8.65 -6.07 37.28
CA GLY A 302 8.27 -5.71 38.65
C GLY A 302 8.34 -6.86 39.66
N GLN A 303 8.39 -8.13 39.20
CA GLN A 303 8.56 -9.29 40.08
C GLN A 303 10.03 -9.61 40.40
N GLN A 304 11.00 -8.95 39.74
CA GLN A 304 12.44 -9.21 39.92
C GLN A 304 13.19 -8.09 40.67
N LEU A 305 12.57 -6.91 40.86
CA LEU A 305 13.14 -5.81 41.64
C LEU A 305 12.48 -5.77 43.03
N GLY A 306 13.22 -6.22 44.03
CA GLY A 306 12.76 -6.40 45.40
C GLY A 306 12.53 -5.11 46.20
N ASP A 307 11.44 -5.12 46.97
CA ASP A 307 11.19 -4.56 48.31
C ASP A 307 11.92 -3.31 48.81
N THR A 308 12.12 -2.28 47.98
CA THR A 308 12.30 -0.91 48.49
C THR A 308 11.52 0.09 47.63
N ALA A 309 10.64 0.86 48.29
CA ALA A 309 9.75 1.82 47.63
C ALA A 309 10.51 2.96 46.93
N ASP A 310 11.71 3.30 47.42
CA ASP A 310 12.54 4.39 46.87
C ASP A 310 13.19 4.04 45.52
N ASP A 311 13.54 2.76 45.30
CA ASP A 311 14.14 2.30 44.03
C ASP A 311 13.11 2.21 42.90
N TRP A 312 11.86 1.91 43.25
CA TRP A 312 10.73 1.95 42.31
C TRP A 312 10.49 3.37 41.78
N GLY A 313 10.58 4.39 42.64
CA GLY A 313 10.40 5.78 42.26
C GLY A 313 11.47 6.26 41.27
N ASN A 314 12.73 5.87 41.48
CA ASN A 314 13.85 6.28 40.62
C ASN A 314 13.87 5.51 39.28
N PHE A 315 13.52 4.23 39.28
CA PHE A 315 13.36 3.44 38.06
C PHE A 315 12.24 4.00 37.17
N LEU A 316 11.08 4.31 37.76
CA LEU A 316 9.95 4.88 37.03
C LEU A 316 10.29 6.25 36.42
N LYS A 317 10.99 7.11 37.17
CA LYS A 317 11.50 8.40 36.68
C LYS A 317 12.45 8.22 35.49
N GLY A 318 13.39 7.28 35.57
CA GLY A 318 14.33 6.98 34.48
C GLY A 318 13.63 6.51 33.21
N MET A 319 12.64 5.61 33.36
CA MET A 319 11.88 5.08 32.23
C MET A 319 10.98 6.11 31.56
N VAL A 320 10.27 6.94 32.33
CA VAL A 320 9.45 8.02 31.78
C VAL A 320 10.32 9.04 31.06
N THR A 321 11.50 9.36 31.61
CA THR A 321 12.47 10.24 30.97
C THR A 321 12.95 9.68 29.62
N LEU A 322 13.23 8.38 29.54
CA LEU A 322 13.63 7.71 28.29
C LEU A 322 12.50 7.68 27.26
N VAL A 323 11.26 7.43 27.68
CA VAL A 323 10.08 7.46 26.80
C VAL A 323 9.84 8.85 26.25
N LEU A 324 9.91 9.88 27.10
CA LEU A 324 9.75 11.28 26.67
C LEU A 324 10.90 11.73 25.76
N LEU A 325 12.14 11.30 26.01
CA LEU A 325 13.28 11.51 25.11
C LEU A 325 13.05 10.86 23.74
N GLY A 326 12.53 9.62 23.71
CA GLY A 326 12.18 8.93 22.46
C GLY A 326 11.06 9.64 21.69
N LEU A 327 10.04 10.14 22.38
CA LEU A 327 8.95 10.92 21.78
C LEU A 327 9.40 12.29 21.27
N ALA A 328 10.39 12.91 21.93
CA ALA A 328 10.99 14.15 21.47
C ALA A 328 11.87 13.94 20.23
N LEU A 329 12.68 12.87 20.20
CA LEU A 329 13.53 12.52 19.06
C LEU A 329 12.73 12.12 17.80
N THR A 330 11.51 11.59 17.99
CA THR A 330 10.59 11.26 16.90
C THR A 330 9.73 12.43 16.44
N GLY A 331 9.91 13.62 17.03
CA GLY A 331 9.19 14.86 16.66
C GLY A 331 7.73 14.90 17.11
N VAL A 332 7.28 13.93 17.91
CA VAL A 332 5.92 13.84 18.44
C VAL A 332 5.71 14.89 19.54
N VAL A 333 6.75 15.21 20.30
CA VAL A 333 6.75 16.27 21.32
C VAL A 333 7.73 17.36 20.90
N LYS A 334 7.26 18.62 20.81
CA LYS A 334 8.14 19.78 20.56
C LYS A 334 9.05 20.01 21.77
N TRP A 335 10.36 20.10 21.53
CA TRP A 335 11.39 20.27 22.57
C TRP A 335 11.14 21.47 23.50
N SER A 336 10.49 22.53 22.98
CA SER A 336 10.11 23.72 23.75
C SER A 336 9.18 23.43 24.93
N ASN A 337 8.40 22.34 24.87
CA ASN A 337 7.37 22.00 25.86
C ASN A 337 7.84 20.88 26.81
N PHE A 338 9.06 20.37 26.64
CA PHE A 338 9.59 19.26 27.43
C PHE A 338 9.79 19.67 28.90
N GLY A 339 10.27 20.90 29.14
CA GLY A 339 10.53 21.40 30.49
C GLY A 339 9.27 21.54 31.34
N SER A 340 8.18 22.06 30.78
CA SER A 340 6.91 22.21 31.50
C SER A 340 6.27 20.85 31.79
N PHE A 341 6.33 19.91 30.85
CA PHE A 341 5.77 18.57 31.03
C PHE A 341 6.49 17.78 32.14
N MET A 342 7.81 17.94 32.24
CA MET A 342 8.61 17.34 33.33
C MET A 342 8.30 17.96 34.69
N GLN A 343 8.02 19.26 34.76
CA GLN A 343 7.64 19.93 36.01
C GLN A 343 6.26 19.50 36.50
N ASP A 344 5.27 19.44 35.61
CA ASP A 344 3.91 19.00 35.96
C ASP A 344 3.90 17.54 36.45
N PHE A 345 4.63 16.66 35.75
CA PHE A 345 4.75 15.26 36.13
C PHE A 345 5.49 15.05 37.46
N ALA A 346 6.58 15.79 37.69
CA ALA A 346 7.30 15.75 38.97
C ALA A 346 6.42 16.23 40.13
N GLY A 347 5.60 17.27 39.90
CA GLY A 347 4.62 17.76 40.87
C GLY A 347 3.55 16.72 41.21
N GLU A 348 3.05 16.00 40.20
CA GLU A 348 2.01 14.98 40.37
C GLU A 348 2.51 13.74 41.14
N ILE A 349 3.76 13.33 40.87
CA ILE A 349 4.42 12.24 41.62
C ILE A 349 4.66 12.63 43.08
N LEU A 350 5.17 13.84 43.34
CA LEU A 350 5.39 14.32 44.71
C LEU A 350 4.09 14.37 45.51
N LYS A 351 2.98 14.74 44.86
CA LYS A 351 1.65 14.77 45.47
C LYS A 351 1.15 13.38 45.85
N ASN A 352 1.41 12.38 45.01
CA ASN A 352 1.02 10.99 45.28
C ASN A 352 1.92 10.29 46.32
N MET A 353 3.17 10.72 46.48
CA MET A 353 4.06 10.21 47.54
C MET A 353 3.72 10.76 48.93
N GLN A 354 3.12 11.94 49.04
CA GLN A 354 2.72 12.53 50.34
C GLN A 354 1.40 11.97 50.91
N THR A 355 0.69 11.10 50.17
CA THR A 355 -0.64 10.58 50.54
C THR A 355 -0.67 9.15 51.10
N GLN A 356 0.46 8.56 51.52
CA GLN A 356 0.43 7.32 52.32
C GLN A 356 0.40 7.63 53.83
N PRO A 357 -0.69 7.32 54.56
CA PRO A 357 -0.73 7.52 55.99
C PRO A 357 0.04 6.41 56.73
N ASP A 358 0.84 6.83 57.72
CA ASP A 358 1.41 5.99 58.77
C ASP A 358 0.32 5.12 59.41
N GLN A 359 0.34 3.82 59.17
CA GLN A 359 -0.25 2.84 60.08
C GLN A 359 0.87 2.13 60.85
N LYS A 360 1.29 2.76 61.95
CA LYS A 360 1.94 2.10 63.08
C LYS A 360 1.27 2.54 64.38
N GLY A 361 0.71 1.56 65.09
CA GLY A 361 0.43 1.64 66.53
C GLY A 361 -1.03 1.91 66.89
N GLU A 362 -1.75 0.88 67.34
CA GLU A 362 -1.92 0.64 68.77
C GLU A 362 -2.65 -0.70 68.99
N GLY A 363 -1.99 -1.59 69.71
CA GLY A 363 -2.61 -2.77 70.26
C GLY A 363 -3.25 -2.45 71.61
N LYS A 364 -4.45 -2.99 71.81
CA LYS A 364 -4.86 -3.67 73.04
C LYS A 364 -5.98 -4.65 72.72
#